data_AF-X1KAE5-F1
#
_entry.id   AF-X1KAE5-F1
#
_cell.length_a   1.000
_cell.length_b   1.000
_cell.length_c   1.000
_cell.angle_alpha   90.00
_cell.angle_beta   90.00
_cell.angle_gamma   90.00
#
_symmetry.space_group_name_H-M   'P 1'
#
loop_
_entity.id
_entity.type
_entity.pdbx_description
1 polymer ?
#
loop_
_entity_poly.entity_id
_entity_poly.type
_entity_poly.pdbx_seq_one_letter_code
_entity_poly.pdbx_strand_id
1 'polypeptide(L)'
;LFHKLDYWDLPDEVFERGTCDCDGFSRLTSDVLGRFVMKVLKLITEVHWLEYYGFYRKYTYNPETGEFTYKVVAGGHAICVYKKEGKLLAFSNTSWWHDLNFKDYIEIGEQTFPEGLYCVISRQWETGKMEWMLEAKENEIIEGSNVFDRNLKLIRNLKHLKRGETKKIIKQLG
;
A
#
# COMPACT_ATOMS: atom_id res chain seq x y z
N LEU A 1 0.86 13.57 -13.74
CA LEU A 1 1.88 14.44 -13.14
C LEU A 1 2.56 13.68 -12.00
N PHE A 2 3.33 12.62 -12.29
CA PHE A 2 3.86 11.67 -11.27
C PHE A 2 5.20 11.04 -11.70
N HIS A 3 6.10 11.85 -12.26
CA HIS A 3 7.48 11.42 -12.54
C HIS A 3 8.47 12.29 -11.75
N LYS A 4 8.26 12.38 -10.43
CA LYS A 4 9.38 12.71 -9.55
C LYS A 4 10.18 11.42 -9.37
N LEU A 5 11.48 11.52 -9.64
CA LEU A 5 12.47 10.56 -9.17
C LEU A 5 12.45 10.66 -7.63
N ASP A 6 11.49 10.01 -6.99
CA ASP A 6 11.51 9.86 -5.54
C ASP A 6 12.78 9.06 -5.22
N TYR A 7 13.69 9.73 -4.50
CA TYR A 7 14.90 9.09 -4.00
C TYR A 7 14.45 8.09 -2.94
N TRP A 8 14.74 6.81 -3.19
CA TRP A 8 14.49 5.74 -2.23
C TRP A 8 15.78 5.44 -1.49
N ASP A 9 15.74 5.55 -0.17
CA ASP A 9 16.88 5.17 0.69
C ASP A 9 17.30 3.73 0.36
N LEU A 10 18.60 3.51 0.18
CA LEU A 10 19.17 2.17 0.06
C LEU A 10 19.05 1.43 1.41
N PRO A 11 18.97 0.09 1.41
CA PRO A 11 18.93 -0.69 2.66
C PRO A 11 20.06 -0.32 3.64
N ASP A 12 21.28 -0.12 3.14
CA ASP A 12 22.44 0.28 3.96
C ASP A 12 22.26 1.67 4.57
N GLU A 13 21.72 2.63 3.81
CA GLU A 13 21.45 3.99 4.28
C GLU A 13 20.37 4.00 5.38
N VAL A 14 19.32 3.18 5.23
CA VAL A 14 18.28 3.01 6.26
C VAL A 14 18.88 2.41 7.53
N PHE A 15 19.70 1.36 7.39
CA PHE A 15 20.33 0.69 8.52
C PHE A 15 21.27 1.63 9.29
N GLU A 16 22.09 2.41 8.58
CA GLU A 16 23.02 3.37 9.19
C GLU A 16 22.32 4.55 9.86
N ARG A 17 21.25 5.10 9.24
CA ARG A 17 20.51 6.24 9.80
C ARG A 17 19.64 5.87 11.00
N GLY A 18 19.20 4.62 11.10
CA GLY A 18 18.30 4.17 12.17
C GLY A 18 16.88 4.75 12.10
N THR A 19 16.56 5.53 11.06
CA THR A 19 15.23 6.09 10.79
C THR A 19 14.91 6.03 9.30
N CYS A 20 13.67 5.70 8.93
CA CYS A 20 13.19 5.69 7.55
C CYS A 20 11.68 5.99 7.47
N ASP A 21 11.23 6.38 6.27
CA ASP A 21 9.81 6.42 5.92
C ASP A 21 9.28 5.03 5.52
N CYS A 22 8.02 4.94 5.05
CA CYS A 22 7.43 3.65 4.67
C CYS A 22 8.17 2.96 3.53
N ASP A 23 8.72 3.73 2.58
CA ASP A 23 9.46 3.21 1.43
C ASP A 23 10.81 2.62 1.84
N GLY A 24 11.60 3.37 2.62
CA GLY A 24 12.88 2.89 3.14
C GLY A 24 12.74 1.63 4.00
N PHE A 25 11.74 1.61 4.90
CA PHE A 25 11.50 0.44 5.76
C PHE A 25 11.09 -0.80 4.95
N SER A 26 10.18 -0.61 3.99
CA SER A 26 9.69 -1.70 3.15
C SER A 26 10.78 -2.28 2.30
N ARG A 27 11.61 -1.43 1.68
CA ARG A 27 12.74 -1.86 0.87
C ARG A 27 13.78 -2.62 1.68
N LEU A 28 14.17 -2.10 2.86
CA LEU A 28 15.11 -2.79 3.75
C LEU A 28 14.57 -4.18 4.13
N THR A 29 13.30 -4.24 4.53
CA THR A 29 12.66 -5.51 4.94
C THR A 29 12.60 -6.49 3.76
N SER A 30 12.23 -6.02 2.57
CA SER A 30 12.21 -6.85 1.36
C SER A 30 13.61 -7.36 0.98
N ASP A 31 14.65 -6.55 1.12
CA ASP A 31 16.03 -6.99 0.84
C ASP A 31 16.50 -8.06 1.84
N VAL A 32 16.28 -7.85 3.14
CA VAL A 32 16.63 -8.84 4.18
C VAL A 32 15.89 -10.16 3.96
N LEU A 33 14.57 -10.11 3.73
CA LEU A 33 13.78 -11.31 3.46
C LEU A 33 14.23 -11.99 2.15
N GLY A 34 14.49 -11.22 1.10
CA GLY A 34 14.92 -11.73 -0.20
C GLY A 34 16.29 -12.40 -0.17
N ARG A 35 17.28 -11.78 0.47
CA ARG A 35 18.65 -12.35 0.56
C ARG A 35 18.72 -13.51 1.54
N PHE A 36 18.26 -13.32 2.76
CA PHE A 36 18.52 -14.29 3.81
C PHE A 36 17.42 -15.35 3.89
N VAL A 37 16.15 -14.94 3.97
CA VAL A 37 15.06 -15.88 4.23
C VAL A 37 14.69 -16.67 2.96
N MET A 38 14.69 -16.01 1.79
CA MET A 38 14.37 -16.63 0.51
C MET A 38 15.58 -17.32 -0.13
N LYS A 39 16.69 -16.60 -0.39
CA LYS A 39 17.84 -17.17 -1.12
C LYS A 39 18.69 -18.13 -0.26
N VAL A 40 19.00 -17.80 1.00
CA VAL A 40 19.87 -18.62 1.86
C VAL A 40 19.09 -19.71 2.59
N LEU A 41 18.07 -19.34 3.37
CA LEU A 41 17.32 -20.26 4.22
C LEU A 41 16.21 -21.02 3.48
N LYS A 42 15.77 -20.52 2.32
CA LYS A 42 14.72 -21.12 1.47
C LYS A 42 13.40 -21.38 2.22
N LEU A 43 13.04 -20.50 3.15
CA LEU A 43 11.83 -20.62 3.97
C LEU A 43 10.60 -19.95 3.35
N ILE A 44 10.80 -19.08 2.36
CA ILE A 44 9.77 -18.38 1.60
C ILE A 44 10.12 -18.46 0.11
N THR A 45 9.12 -18.27 -0.75
CA THR A 45 9.30 -18.43 -2.21
C THR A 45 9.24 -17.14 -2.99
N GLU A 46 8.77 -16.07 -2.36
CA GLU A 46 8.40 -14.82 -3.03
C GLU A 46 8.47 -13.67 -2.03
N VAL A 47 9.01 -12.54 -2.47
CA VAL A 47 9.11 -11.28 -1.73
C VAL A 47 8.88 -10.14 -2.71
N HIS A 48 8.06 -9.18 -2.29
CA HIS A 48 7.65 -8.01 -3.06
C HIS A 48 7.76 -6.77 -2.20
N TRP A 49 8.20 -5.69 -2.83
CA TRP A 49 8.00 -4.34 -2.31
C TRP A 49 6.80 -3.75 -3.05
N LEU A 50 5.72 -3.51 -2.31
CA LEU A 50 4.50 -2.95 -2.87
C LEU A 50 4.29 -1.52 -2.39
N GLU A 51 3.91 -0.65 -3.31
CA GLU A 51 3.44 0.70 -3.02
C GLU A 51 1.95 0.79 -3.31
N TYR A 52 1.18 1.23 -2.33
CA TYR A 52 -0.24 1.46 -2.44
C TYR A 52 -0.52 2.95 -2.42
N TYR A 53 -1.40 3.39 -3.31
CA TYR A 53 -1.87 4.75 -3.34
C TYR A 53 -3.40 4.75 -3.31
N GLY A 54 -3.95 5.51 -2.37
CA GLY A 54 -5.37 5.49 -2.13
C GLY A 54 -5.83 6.62 -1.24
N PHE A 55 -7.07 6.46 -0.75
CA PHE A 55 -7.77 7.43 0.06
C PHE A 55 -8.04 6.90 1.46
N TYR A 56 -7.87 7.76 2.45
CA TYR A 56 -8.21 7.46 3.84
C TYR A 56 -8.78 8.70 4.55
N ARG A 57 -9.49 8.47 5.66
CA ARG A 57 -10.00 9.55 6.52
C ARG A 57 -8.92 9.97 7.52
N LYS A 58 -8.53 11.24 7.46
CA LYS A 58 -7.72 11.87 8.49
C LYS A 58 -8.65 12.54 9.50
N TYR A 59 -8.75 11.96 10.69
CA TYR A 59 -9.53 12.50 11.80
C TYR A 59 -8.74 13.60 12.52
N THR A 60 -9.44 14.65 12.95
CA THR A 60 -8.91 15.74 13.76
C THR A 60 -9.86 15.94 14.94
N TYR A 61 -9.31 15.84 16.15
CA TYR A 61 -10.05 16.08 17.38
C TYR A 61 -10.01 17.57 17.73
N ASN A 62 -11.16 18.16 18.00
CA ASN A 62 -11.25 19.51 18.56
C ASN A 62 -11.41 19.41 20.09
N PRO A 63 -10.39 19.79 20.88
CA PRO A 63 -10.45 19.71 22.34
C PRO A 63 -11.42 20.72 22.97
N GLU A 64 -11.75 21.81 22.28
CA GLU A 64 -12.67 22.84 22.80
C GLU A 64 -14.14 22.42 22.68
N THR A 65 -14.50 21.71 21.61
CA THR A 65 -15.87 21.24 21.38
C THR A 65 -16.07 19.77 21.74
N GLY A 66 -14.99 19.02 21.91
CA GLY A 66 -15.03 17.57 22.13
C GLY A 66 -15.40 16.76 20.89
N GLU A 67 -15.47 17.38 19.71
CA GLU A 67 -15.92 16.75 18.48
C GLU A 67 -14.76 16.22 17.63
N PHE A 68 -14.99 15.09 16.95
CA PHE A 68 -14.14 14.61 15.88
C PHE A 68 -14.65 15.12 14.54
N THR A 69 -13.78 15.76 13.78
CA THR A 69 -14.01 16.03 12.35
C THR A 69 -13.08 15.16 11.52
N TYR A 70 -13.40 14.96 10.25
CA TYR A 70 -12.50 14.26 9.33
C TYR A 70 -12.45 14.94 7.97
N LYS A 71 -11.35 14.69 7.25
CA LYS A 71 -11.24 14.95 5.82
C LYS A 71 -10.71 13.70 5.12
N VAL A 72 -11.21 13.44 3.91
CA VAL A 72 -10.63 12.41 3.04
C VAL A 72 -9.40 12.99 2.34
N VAL A 73 -8.30 12.25 2.40
CA VAL A 73 -7.01 12.63 1.84
C VAL A 73 -6.46 11.49 0.98
N ALA A 74 -5.77 11.85 -0.09
CA ALA A 74 -4.91 10.94 -0.84
C ALA A 74 -3.58 10.72 -0.09
N GLY A 75 -3.01 9.53 -0.21
CA GLY A 75 -1.68 9.21 0.29
C GLY A 75 -1.06 8.01 -0.41
N GLY A 76 0.25 7.84 -0.23
CA GLY A 76 1.01 6.66 -0.61
C GLY A 76 1.47 5.91 0.65
N HIS A 77 1.60 4.60 0.55
CA HIS A 77 2.14 3.76 1.61
C HIS A 77 2.83 2.54 1.01
N ALA A 78 4.09 2.35 1.35
CA ALA A 78 4.87 1.19 0.94
C ALA A 78 4.89 0.12 2.03
N ILE A 79 4.87 -1.14 1.60
CA ILE A 79 4.97 -2.33 2.46
C ILE A 79 5.83 -3.41 1.80
N CYS A 80 6.32 -4.34 2.62
CA CYS A 80 6.91 -5.58 2.14
C CYS A 80 5.86 -6.70 2.20
N VAL A 81 5.66 -7.44 1.11
CA VAL A 81 4.77 -8.61 1.05
C VAL A 81 5.57 -9.85 0.67
N TYR A 82 5.27 -11.00 1.27
CA TYR A 82 5.98 -12.23 0.98
C TYR A 82 5.08 -13.45 1.11
N LYS A 83 5.46 -14.55 0.45
CA LYS A 83 4.69 -15.79 0.45
C LYS A 83 5.37 -16.87 1.27
N LYS A 84 4.66 -17.36 2.28
CA LYS A 84 5.09 -18.48 3.13
C LYS A 84 3.98 -19.52 3.19
N GLU A 85 4.29 -20.78 2.88
CA GLU A 85 3.34 -21.90 2.99
C GLU A 85 2.00 -21.64 2.26
N GLY A 86 2.06 -21.01 1.08
CA GLY A 86 0.89 -20.69 0.28
C GLY A 86 0.08 -19.47 0.73
N LYS A 87 0.49 -18.81 1.82
CA LYS A 87 -0.17 -17.62 2.38
C LYS A 87 0.61 -16.35 2.06
N LEU A 88 -0.10 -15.27 1.74
CA LEU A 88 0.47 -13.93 1.61
C LEU A 88 0.50 -13.26 2.99
N LEU A 89 1.67 -12.78 3.36
CA LEU A 89 1.94 -12.08 4.61
C LEU A 89 2.56 -10.72 4.27
N ALA A 90 2.32 -9.71 5.12
CA ALA A 90 2.82 -8.36 4.89
C ALA A 90 3.46 -7.75 6.13
N PHE A 91 4.49 -6.93 5.92
CA PHE A 91 5.13 -6.08 6.92
C PHE A 91 4.97 -4.62 6.50
N SER A 92 4.53 -3.79 7.46
CA SER A 92 4.40 -2.35 7.32
C SER A 92 5.04 -1.67 8.54
N ASN A 93 5.66 -0.50 8.34
CA ASN A 93 6.19 0.30 9.45
C ASN A 93 5.08 0.87 10.36
N THR A 94 3.87 1.04 9.84
CA THR A 94 2.71 1.60 10.57
C THR A 94 1.73 0.55 11.06
N SER A 95 1.85 -0.69 10.58
CA SER A 95 0.92 -1.77 10.89
C SER A 95 1.69 -3.08 11.12
N TRP A 96 1.78 -3.48 12.38
CA TRP A 96 2.27 -4.80 12.74
C TRP A 96 1.12 -5.79 12.61
N TRP A 97 0.95 -6.30 11.40
CA TRP A 97 -0.05 -7.32 11.12
C TRP A 97 0.44 -8.68 11.60
N HIS A 98 0.14 -9.02 12.85
CA HIS A 98 0.64 -10.25 13.46
C HIS A 98 -0.06 -11.53 12.98
N ASP A 99 -1.23 -11.44 12.35
CA ASP A 99 -2.08 -12.59 11.98
C ASP A 99 -2.85 -12.43 10.64
N LEU A 100 -2.30 -11.73 9.65
CA LEU A 100 -3.01 -11.53 8.38
C LEU A 100 -2.57 -12.52 7.31
N ASN A 101 -3.41 -13.52 7.06
CA ASN A 101 -3.37 -14.36 5.88
C ASN A 101 -4.18 -13.69 4.77
N PHE A 102 -3.51 -12.87 3.96
CA PHE A 102 -4.17 -12.22 2.83
C PHE A 102 -4.39 -13.23 1.69
N LYS A 103 -5.52 -13.08 1.00
CA LYS A 103 -5.82 -13.89 -0.18
C LYS A 103 -5.23 -13.29 -1.45
N ASP A 104 -5.06 -11.97 -1.48
CA ASP A 104 -4.57 -11.22 -2.62
C ASP A 104 -3.84 -9.93 -2.20
N TYR A 105 -2.97 -9.42 -3.06
CA TYR A 105 -2.24 -8.18 -2.89
C TYR A 105 -3.17 -6.96 -2.80
N ILE A 106 -4.33 -7.00 -3.47
CA ILE A 106 -5.30 -5.88 -3.42
C ILE A 106 -5.96 -5.76 -2.05
N GLU A 107 -6.27 -6.89 -1.39
CA GLU A 107 -6.86 -6.92 -0.05
C GLU A 107 -6.01 -6.15 0.98
N ILE A 108 -4.69 -6.22 0.84
CA ILE A 108 -3.74 -5.53 1.72
C ILE A 108 -3.85 -4.00 1.54
N GLY A 109 -3.92 -3.55 0.29
CA GLY A 109 -4.08 -2.15 -0.03
C GLY A 109 -5.40 -1.58 0.45
N GLU A 110 -6.50 -2.35 0.35
CA GLU A 110 -7.83 -1.93 0.81
C GLU A 110 -7.86 -1.73 2.32
N GLN A 111 -7.12 -2.51 3.09
CA GLN A 111 -6.96 -2.27 4.54
C GLN A 111 -6.18 -0.99 4.83
N THR A 112 -5.20 -0.67 3.99
CA THR A 112 -4.37 0.54 4.13
C THR A 112 -5.14 1.80 3.71
N PHE A 113 -5.93 1.69 2.65
CA PHE A 113 -6.71 2.78 2.05
C PHE A 113 -8.20 2.40 1.95
N PRO A 114 -8.92 2.44 3.08
CA PRO A 114 -10.29 1.93 3.16
C PRO A 114 -11.31 2.73 2.36
N GLU A 115 -11.00 3.98 1.97
CA GLU A 115 -11.91 4.80 1.16
C GLU A 115 -11.71 4.57 -0.34
N GLY A 116 -10.68 3.82 -0.73
CA GLY A 116 -10.45 3.37 -2.10
C GLY A 116 -8.97 3.44 -2.52
N LEU A 117 -8.52 2.44 -3.26
CA LEU A 117 -7.23 2.42 -3.93
C LEU A 117 -7.36 2.98 -5.34
N TYR A 118 -6.36 3.73 -5.81
CA TYR A 118 -6.31 4.15 -7.21
C TYR A 118 -5.03 3.72 -7.93
N CYS A 119 -3.97 3.35 -7.20
CA CYS A 119 -2.77 2.79 -7.81
C CYS A 119 -2.11 1.77 -6.88
N VAL A 120 -1.61 0.68 -7.47
CA VAL A 120 -0.75 -0.31 -6.81
C VAL A 120 0.46 -0.54 -7.71
N ILE A 121 1.65 -0.42 -7.15
CA ILE A 121 2.91 -0.66 -7.85
C ILE A 121 3.63 -1.82 -7.16
N SER A 122 4.10 -2.79 -7.93
CA SER A 122 5.05 -3.81 -7.45
C SER A 122 6.44 -3.55 -7.94
N ARG A 123 7.41 -3.72 -7.05
CA ARG A 123 8.83 -3.58 -7.34
C ARG A 123 9.60 -4.82 -6.95
N GLN A 124 10.60 -5.11 -7.77
CA GLN A 124 11.62 -6.10 -7.47
C GLN A 124 12.37 -5.69 -6.22
N TRP A 125 12.38 -6.56 -5.21
CA TRP A 125 13.10 -6.29 -3.97
C TRP A 125 14.62 -6.08 -4.19
N GLU A 126 15.23 -6.79 -5.15
CA GLU A 126 16.68 -6.76 -5.37
C GLU A 126 17.14 -5.48 -6.08
N THR A 127 16.31 -4.94 -6.98
CA THR A 127 16.71 -3.84 -7.88
C THR A 127 15.88 -2.57 -7.70
N GLY A 128 14.74 -2.63 -7.01
CA GLY A 128 13.75 -1.56 -6.96
C GLY A 128 13.04 -1.29 -8.29
N LYS A 129 13.33 -2.08 -9.34
CA LYS A 129 12.66 -1.91 -10.63
C LYS A 129 11.19 -2.28 -10.52
N MET A 130 10.33 -1.45 -11.11
CA MET A 130 8.91 -1.73 -11.22
C MET A 130 8.70 -3.00 -12.05
N GLU A 131 7.97 -3.97 -11.50
CA GLU A 131 7.57 -5.19 -12.19
C GLU A 131 6.25 -5.01 -12.90
N TRP A 132 5.28 -4.44 -12.19
CA TRP A 132 3.95 -4.15 -12.72
C TRP A 132 3.32 -2.99 -11.95
N MET A 133 2.32 -2.39 -12.59
CA MET A 133 1.50 -1.32 -12.02
C MET A 133 0.05 -1.56 -12.41
N LEU A 134 -0.84 -1.41 -11.45
CA LEU A 134 -2.27 -1.35 -11.66
C LEU A 134 -2.75 0.04 -11.27
N GLU A 135 -3.30 0.77 -12.23
CA GLU A 135 -3.78 2.14 -12.04
C GLU A 135 -5.25 2.23 -12.49
N ALA A 136 -6.09 2.85 -11.65
CA ALA A 136 -7.48 3.12 -11.96
C ALA A 136 -7.61 4.29 -12.94
N LYS A 137 -8.65 4.31 -13.78
CA LYS A 137 -8.92 5.47 -14.63
C LYS A 137 -9.54 6.60 -13.81
N GLU A 138 -9.68 7.76 -14.44
CA GLU A 138 -10.34 8.90 -13.83
C GLU A 138 -11.74 8.53 -13.31
N ASN A 139 -12.01 8.84 -12.04
CA ASN A 139 -13.24 8.50 -11.31
C ASN A 139 -13.44 7.01 -10.99
N GLU A 140 -12.40 6.18 -11.09
CA GLU A 140 -12.44 4.77 -10.72
C GLU A 140 -11.57 4.50 -9.47
N ILE A 141 -11.86 3.40 -8.79
CA ILE A 141 -10.97 2.81 -7.79
C ILE A 141 -10.73 1.34 -8.10
N ILE A 142 -9.60 0.83 -7.63
CA ILE A 142 -9.23 -0.59 -7.64
C ILE A 142 -9.96 -1.25 -6.46
N GLU A 143 -10.68 -2.34 -6.75
CA GLU A 143 -11.34 -3.15 -5.75
C GLU A 143 -11.07 -4.63 -6.02
N GLY A 144 -10.74 -5.37 -4.95
CA GLY A 144 -10.61 -6.82 -4.96
C GLY A 144 -11.94 -7.46 -4.54
N SER A 145 -12.59 -8.18 -5.46
CA SER A 145 -13.67 -9.10 -5.10
C SER A 145 -13.08 -10.44 -4.64
N ASN A 146 -13.64 -10.97 -3.55
CA ASN A 146 -13.40 -12.32 -3.02
C ASN A 146 -13.10 -13.37 -4.12
N VAL A 147 -12.02 -14.16 -3.95
CA VAL A 147 -11.37 -15.09 -4.91
C VAL A 147 -12.27 -16.23 -5.48
N PHE A 148 -13.56 -16.28 -5.19
CA PHE A 148 -14.48 -17.22 -5.88
C PHE A 148 -15.26 -16.63 -7.06
N ASP A 149 -15.08 -15.36 -7.41
CA ASP A 149 -15.70 -14.81 -8.61
C ASP A 149 -14.72 -13.89 -9.34
N ARG A 150 -14.21 -14.36 -10.50
CA ARG A 150 -13.27 -13.65 -11.39
C ARG A 150 -13.96 -12.49 -12.11
N ASN A 151 -14.48 -11.54 -11.36
CA ASN A 151 -15.10 -10.33 -11.86
C ASN A 151 -14.51 -9.15 -11.08
N LEU A 152 -13.38 -8.64 -11.56
CA LEU A 152 -12.90 -7.29 -11.23
C LEU A 152 -14.04 -6.33 -11.58
N LYS A 153 -14.73 -5.80 -10.57
CA LYS A 153 -15.73 -4.75 -10.80
C LYS A 153 -15.02 -3.43 -10.64
N LEU A 154 -14.78 -2.78 -11.76
CA LEU A 154 -14.51 -1.34 -11.81
C LEU A 154 -15.72 -0.62 -11.20
N ILE A 155 -15.59 -0.15 -9.96
CA ILE A 155 -16.64 0.64 -9.33
C ILE A 155 -16.37 2.11 -9.64
N ARG A 156 -17.29 2.75 -10.36
CA ARG A 156 -17.29 4.18 -10.69
C ARG A 156 -17.42 5.12 -9.47
N ASN A 157 -17.49 4.56 -8.26
CA ASN A 157 -17.80 5.28 -7.03
C ASN A 157 -16.87 4.80 -5.90
N LEU A 158 -16.18 5.74 -5.28
CA LEU A 158 -15.49 5.56 -4.00
C LEU A 158 -16.46 5.02 -2.94
N LYS A 159 -16.03 4.01 -2.17
CA LYS A 159 -16.85 3.40 -1.12
C LYS A 159 -17.14 4.43 -0.01
N HIS A 160 -18.39 4.42 0.48
CA HIS A 160 -18.80 5.12 1.71
C HIS A 160 -18.60 6.64 1.79
N LEU A 161 -18.39 7.34 0.66
CA LEU A 161 -18.25 8.79 0.66
C LEU A 161 -19.60 9.53 0.69
N LYS A 162 -19.68 10.59 1.48
CA LYS A 162 -20.80 11.54 1.47
C LYS A 162 -20.81 12.35 0.17
N ARG A 163 -22.02 12.77 -0.23
CA ARG A 163 -22.25 13.59 -1.42
C ARG A 163 -21.38 14.86 -1.39
N GLY A 164 -20.42 14.97 -2.32
CA GLY A 164 -19.49 16.11 -2.43
C GLY A 164 -18.04 15.81 -2.09
N GLU A 165 -17.73 14.68 -1.44
CA GLU A 165 -16.36 14.25 -1.15
C GLU A 165 -15.66 13.74 -2.42
N THR A 166 -16.39 13.06 -3.31
CA THR A 166 -15.91 12.62 -4.64
C THR A 166 -15.30 13.77 -5.46
N LYS A 167 -15.97 14.94 -5.49
CA LYS A 167 -15.47 16.12 -6.22
C LYS A 167 -14.17 16.68 -5.64
N LYS A 168 -13.98 16.59 -4.31
CA LYS A 168 -12.75 17.02 -3.65
C LYS A 168 -11.58 16.08 -3.95
N ILE A 169 -11.86 14.78 -4.08
CA ILE A 169 -10.88 13.75 -4.42
C ILE A 169 -10.42 13.87 -5.86
N ILE A 170 -11.35 14.01 -6.82
CA ILE A 170 -11.00 14.23 -8.23
C ILE A 170 -10.09 15.45 -8.37
N LYS A 171 -10.41 16.55 -7.67
CA LYS A 171 -9.56 17.75 -7.65
C LYS A 171 -8.17 17.52 -7.02
N GLN A 172 -8.02 16.56 -6.11
CA GLN A 172 -6.71 16.20 -5.52
C GLN A 172 -5.86 15.36 -6.48
N LEU A 173 -6.48 14.60 -7.37
CA LEU A 173 -5.78 13.77 -8.36
C LEU A 173 -5.25 14.57 -9.56
N GLY A 174 -5.81 15.77 -9.81
CA GLY A 174 -5.41 16.68 -10.88
C GLY A 174 -6.48 16.85 -11.92
#